data_AF-A0A2V6TTH1-F1
#
_entry.id   AF-A0A2V6TTH1-F1
#
_cell.length_a   1.000
_cell.length_b   1.000
_cell.length_c   1.000
_cell.angle_alpha   90.00
_cell.angle_beta   90.00
_cell.angle_gamma   90.00
#
_symmetry.space_group_name_H-M   'P 1'
#
loop_
_entity.id
_entity.type
_entity.pdbx_description
1 polymer ?
#
loop_
_entity_poly.entity_id
_entity_poly.type
_entity_poly.pdbx_seq_one_letter_code
_entity_poly.pdbx_strand_id
1 'polypeptide(L)' 'TAWRVHATRSDLYRQAKNDTAAEAHRARAEAIILTLANSFTPEDPVRDAFLAAAPVRRILRPRGGNQGARERGLPR' A
#
# COMPACT_ATOMS: atom_id res chain seq x y z
N THR A 1 -5.66 7.47 -13.65
CA THR A 1 -4.62 7.78 -12.62
C THR A 1 -3.85 6.52 -12.27
N ALA A 2 -2.52 6.61 -12.14
CA ALA A 2 -1.60 5.47 -12.10
C ALA A 2 -1.77 4.52 -10.89
N TRP A 3 -2.05 5.04 -9.68
CA TRP A 3 -2.23 4.19 -8.49
C TRP A 3 -3.42 3.23 -8.62
N ARG A 4 -4.51 3.65 -9.30
CA ARG A 4 -5.70 2.81 -9.53
C ARG A 4 -5.36 1.61 -10.43
N VAL A 5 -4.55 1.82 -11.46
CA VAL A 5 -4.08 0.74 -12.36
C VAL A 5 -3.29 -0.29 -11.57
N HIS A 6 -2.39 0.16 -10.71
CA HIS A 6 -1.62 -0.73 -9.85
C HIS A 6 -2.48 -1.44 -8.80
N ALA A 7 -3.49 -0.77 -8.24
CA ALA A 7 -4.47 -1.41 -7.36
C ALA A 7 -5.26 -2.52 -8.07
N THR A 8 -5.78 -2.25 -9.28
CA THR A 8 -6.48 -3.26 -10.09
C THR A 8 -5.57 -4.44 -10.43
N ARG A 9 -4.33 -4.18 -10.85
CA ARG A 9 -3.36 -5.27 -11.11
C ARG A 9 -3.08 -6.10 -9.86
N SER A 10 -2.94 -5.45 -8.70
CA SER A 10 -2.79 -6.17 -7.43
C SER A 10 -3.97 -7.11 -7.18
N ASP A 11 -5.21 -6.61 -7.33
CA ASP A 11 -6.42 -7.40 -7.12
C ASP A 11 -6.50 -8.58 -8.12
N LEU A 12 -6.14 -8.38 -9.39
CA LEU A 12 -6.09 -9.44 -10.40
C LEU A 12 -5.03 -10.52 -10.09
N TYR A 13 -3.82 -10.13 -9.70
CA TYR A 13 -2.78 -11.09 -9.35
C TYR A 13 -3.12 -11.89 -8.08
N ARG A 14 -3.89 -11.30 -7.15
CA ARG A 14 -4.42 -12.06 -5.99
C ARG A 14 -5.41 -13.13 -6.42
N GLN A 15 -6.32 -12.81 -7.34
CA GLN A 15 -7.25 -13.80 -7.88
C GLN A 15 -6.50 -14.94 -8.58
N ALA A 16 -5.38 -14.63 -9.24
CA ALA A 16 -4.48 -15.61 -9.85
C ALA A 16 -3.52 -16.33 -8.86
N LYS A 17 -3.65 -16.09 -7.54
CA LYS A 17 -2.76 -16.62 -6.49
C LYS A 17 -1.27 -16.30 -6.69
N ASN A 18 -0.96 -15.20 -7.36
CA ASN A 18 0.39 -14.68 -7.49
C ASN A 18 0.63 -13.55 -6.48
N ASP A 19 0.90 -13.94 -5.24
CA ASP A 19 1.03 -12.99 -4.11
C ASP A 19 2.21 -12.03 -4.27
N THR A 20 3.31 -12.47 -4.87
CA THR A 20 4.49 -11.63 -5.12
C THR A 20 4.16 -10.49 -6.09
N ALA A 21 3.56 -10.80 -7.24
CA ALA A 21 3.16 -9.78 -8.21
C ALA A 21 2.05 -8.87 -7.65
N ALA A 22 1.13 -9.46 -6.88
CA ALA A 22 0.09 -8.70 -6.19
C ALA A 22 0.68 -7.67 -5.23
N GLU A 23 1.65 -8.05 -4.40
CA GLU A 23 2.27 -7.15 -3.43
C GLU A 23 3.14 -6.10 -4.13
N ALA A 24 3.90 -6.47 -5.16
CA ALA A 24 4.68 -5.52 -5.94
C ALA A 24 3.82 -4.41 -6.54
N HIS A 25 2.63 -4.74 -7.05
CA HIS A 25 1.70 -3.73 -7.56
C HIS A 25 1.01 -2.95 -6.45
N ARG A 26 0.68 -3.57 -5.32
CA ARG A 26 0.14 -2.86 -4.16
C ARG A 26 1.13 -1.81 -3.62
N ALA A 27 2.40 -2.18 -3.46
CA ALA A 27 3.47 -1.27 -3.03
C ALA A 27 3.66 -0.09 -4.00
N ARG A 28 3.58 -0.32 -5.32
CA ARG A 28 3.60 0.78 -6.31
C ARG A 28 2.40 1.70 -6.19
N ALA A 29 1.20 1.16 -5.97
CA ALA A 29 0.01 1.96 -5.74
C ALA A 29 0.15 2.82 -4.46
N GLU A 30 0.65 2.23 -3.38
CA GLU A 30 0.96 2.91 -2.12
C GLU A 30 1.96 4.05 -2.32
N ALA A 31 3.08 3.81 -2.98
CA ALA A 31 4.08 4.84 -3.25
C ALA A 31 3.47 6.05 -4.00
N ILE A 32 2.69 5.80 -5.05
CA ILE A 32 2.04 6.88 -5.83
C ILE A 32 1.00 7.63 -4.98
N ILE A 33 0.24 6.93 -4.14
CA ILE A 33 -0.72 7.56 -3.22
C ILE A 33 0.02 8.49 -2.26
N LEU A 34 1.12 8.04 -1.65
CA LEU A 34 1.90 8.85 -0.71
C LEU A 34 2.56 10.05 -1.40
N THR A 35 3.09 9.88 -2.62
CA THR A 35 3.61 11.01 -3.41
C THR A 35 2.51 12.05 -3.67
N LEU A 36 1.30 11.62 -4.05
CA LEU A 36 0.18 12.53 -4.29
C LEU A 36 -0.30 13.18 -2.98
N ALA A 37 -0.39 12.44 -1.89
CA ALA A 37 -0.77 13.01 -0.60
C ALA A 37 0.25 14.06 -0.12
N ASN A 38 1.54 13.82 -0.36
CA ASN A 38 2.63 14.72 0.02
C ASN A 38 2.77 15.94 -0.90
N SER A 39 2.08 16.01 -2.05
CA SER A 39 2.03 17.25 -2.83
C SER A 39 1.06 18.28 -2.25
N PHE A 40 0.19 17.89 -1.32
CA PHE A 40 -0.66 18.79 -0.55
C PHE A 40 0.04 19.20 0.74
N THR A 41 -0.31 20.37 1.29
CA THR A 41 0.15 20.75 2.64
C THR A 41 -0.37 19.73 3.67
N PRO A 42 0.36 19.48 4.78
CA PRO A 42 -0.07 18.51 5.77
C PRO A 42 -1.46 18.78 6.35
N GLU A 43 -1.86 20.05 6.46
CA GLU A 43 -3.14 20.51 7.00
C GLU A 43 -4.22 20.72 5.93
N ASP A 44 -3.97 20.34 4.67
CA ASP A 44 -4.92 20.50 3.58
C ASP A 44 -6.13 19.55 3.76
N PRO A 45 -7.37 20.05 3.86
CA PRO A 45 -8.56 19.19 3.96
C PRO A 45 -8.72 18.21 2.79
N VAL A 46 -8.19 18.53 1.61
CA VAL A 46 -8.19 17.65 0.43
C VAL A 46 -7.24 16.47 0.63
N ARG A 47 -6.10 16.68 1.29
CA ARG A 47 -5.18 15.61 1.68
C ARG A 47 -5.86 14.62 2.60
N ASP A 48 -6.54 15.14 3.63
CA ASP A 48 -7.26 14.32 4.60
C ASP A 48 -8.40 13.55 3.95
N ALA A 49 -9.22 14.21 3.12
CA ALA A 49 -10.28 13.56 2.37
C ALA A 49 -9.75 12.47 1.43
N PHE A 50 -8.61 12.72 0.77
CA PHE A 50 -7.96 11.76 -0.11
C PHE A 50 -7.45 10.53 0.65
N LEU A 51 -6.72 10.72 1.75
CA LEU A 51 -6.22 9.64 2.59
C LEU A 51 -7.35 8.85 3.29
N ALA A 52 -8.45 9.53 3.62
CA ALA A 52 -9.62 8.92 4.23
C ALA A 52 -10.45 8.07 3.25
N ALA A 53 -10.29 8.23 1.94
CA ALA A 53 -11.07 7.48 0.95
C ALA A 53 -10.88 5.97 1.13
N ALA A 54 -11.99 5.21 1.18
CA ALA A 54 -11.98 3.75 1.37
C ALA A 54 -10.97 2.98 0.48
N PRO A 55 -10.87 3.23 -0.86
CA PRO A 55 -9.91 2.53 -1.69
C PRO A 55 -8.45 2.86 -1.34
N VAL A 56 -8.16 4.08 -0.88
CA VAL A 56 -6.82 4.51 -0.44
C VAL A 56 -6.46 3.83 0.87
N ARG A 57 -7.34 3.87 1.88
CA ARG A 57 -7.12 3.17 3.15
C ARG A 57 -6.90 1.68 2.97
N ARG A 58 -7.62 1.03 2.03
CA ARG A 58 -7.46 -0.39 1.73
C ARG A 58 -6.06 -0.73 1.23
N ILE A 59 -5.45 0.16 0.45
CA ILE A 59 -4.09 -0.01 -0.09
C ILE A 59 -3.05 0.27 1.01
N LEU A 60 -3.24 1.35 1.79
CA LEU A 60 -2.30 1.76 2.84
C LEU A 60 -2.35 0.86 4.09
N ARG A 61 -3.45 0.14 4.32
CA ARG A 61 -3.57 -0.73 5.51
C ARG A 61 -2.44 -1.77 5.52
N PRO A 62 -1.59 -1.80 6.56
CA PRO A 62 -0.60 -2.85 6.73
C PRO A 62 -1.31 -4.20 6.70
N ARG A 63 -0.99 -5.03 5.71
CA ARG A 63 -1.42 -6.42 5.73
C ARG A 63 -0.50 -7.15 6.70
N GLY A 64 -0.99 -7.28 7.93
CA GLY A 64 -0.25 -7.89 9.05
C GLY A 64 0.45 -9.17 8.64
N GLY A 65 1.75 -9.20 8.92
CA GLY A 65 2.62 -10.33 8.63
C GLY A 65 4.00 -10.05 9.19
N ASN A 66 4.15 -10.19 10.50
CA ASN A 66 5.24 -10.92 11.15
C ASN A 66 6.62 -10.93 10.44
N GLN A 67 7.13 -9.77 10.03
CA GLN A 67 8.48 -9.56 9.49
C GLN A 67 9.43 -8.98 10.55
N GLY A 68 9.11 -9.15 11.84
CA GLY A 68 9.96 -8.76 12.97
C GLY A 68 10.40 -9.91 13.88
N ALA A 69 9.91 -11.15 13.65
CA ALA A 69 10.14 -12.28 14.56
C ALA A 69 11.15 -13.33 14.05
N ARG A 70 11.88 -13.06 12.96
CA ARG A 70 12.89 -14.00 12.42
C ARG A 70 14.35 -13.58 12.60
N GLU A 71 14.64 -12.43 13.23
CA GLU A 71 16.02 -11.97 13.48
C GLU A 71 16.35 -11.73 14.96
N ARG A 72 15.64 -12.40 15.89
CA ARG A 72 16.04 -12.40 17.30
C ARG A 72 16.13 -13.82 17.85
N GLY A 73 17.02 -14.60 17.23
CA GLY A 73 17.30 -15.98 17.58
C GLY A 73 18.74 -16.36 17.26
N LEU A 74 19.70 -15.70 17.91
CA LEU A 74 21.08 -16.16 18.01
C LEU A 74 21.60 -15.88 19.42
N PRO A 75 21.68 -16.89 20.30
CA PRO A 75 22.60 -16.88 21.41
C PRO A 75 23.91 -17.59 21.01
N ARG A 76 25.03 -16.90 21.14
CA ARG A 76 26.32 -17.49 21.50
C ARG A 76 27.00 -16.58 22.50
#